data_AF-A0A9X1AF80-F1
#
_entry.id   AF-A0A9X1AF80-F1
#
_cell.length_a   1.000
_cell.length_b   1.000
_cell.length_c   1.000
_cell.angle_alpha   90.00
_cell.angle_beta   90.00
_cell.angle_gamma   90.00
#
_symmetry.space_group_name_H-M   'P 1'
#
loop_
_entity.id
_entity.type
_entity.pdbx_description
1 polymer ?
#
loop_
_entity_poly.entity_id
_entity_poly.type
_entity_poly.pdbx_seq_one_letter_code
_entity_poly.pdbx_strand_id
1 'polypeptide(L)' 'MAWKSKSFVHRESTKAFAKKVDTAASKHKTAMSTVVEEARALALDREAALKKIADPQLRKSAAQ' A
#
# COMPACT_ATOMS: atom_id res chain seq x y z
N MET A 1 -42.35 -23.02 -18.47
CA MET A 1 -41.60 -21.88 -19.01
C MET A 1 -40.49 -21.52 -18.04
N ALA A 2 -39.22 -21.70 -18.40
CA ALA A 2 -38.11 -21.29 -17.55
C ALA A 2 -37.87 -19.79 -17.72
N TRP A 3 -38.22 -18.98 -16.71
CA TRP A 3 -37.74 -17.61 -16.61
C TRP A 3 -36.23 -17.63 -16.46
N LYS A 4 -35.51 -17.32 -17.54
CA LYS A 4 -34.06 -17.13 -17.52
C LYS A 4 -33.75 -15.97 -16.56
N SER A 5 -33.12 -16.25 -15.43
CA SER A 5 -32.59 -15.24 -14.52
C SER A 5 -31.48 -14.48 -15.25
N LYS A 6 -31.80 -13.25 -15.67
CA LYS A 6 -30.89 -12.37 -16.40
C LYS A 6 -29.99 -11.66 -15.37
N SER A 7 -29.15 -12.40 -14.67
CA SER A 7 -28.18 -11.83 -13.73
C SER A 7 -26.79 -12.42 -13.92
N PHE A 8 -26.27 -12.30 -15.15
CA PHE A 8 -24.84 -12.37 -15.37
C PHE A 8 -24.42 -11.08 -16.06
N VAL A 9 -24.03 -10.09 -15.26
CA VAL A 9 -23.61 -8.78 -15.77
C VAL A 9 -22.31 -8.97 -16.55
N HIS A 10 -22.35 -8.46 -17.78
CA HIS A 10 -21.38 -8.57 -18.85
C HIS A 10 -19.93 -8.29 -18.40
N ARG A 11 -19.03 -9.21 -18.74
CA ARG A 11 -17.55 -9.18 -18.58
C ARG A 11 -16.85 -7.98 -19.25
N GLU A 12 -17.61 -7.12 -19.93
CA GLU A 12 -17.14 -5.86 -20.53
C GLU A 12 -17.15 -4.70 -19.54
N SER A 13 -18.08 -4.69 -18.58
CA SER A 13 -18.15 -3.69 -17.51
C SER A 13 -16.91 -3.73 -16.59
N THR A 14 -16.33 -4.91 -16.41
CA THR A 14 -15.10 -5.11 -15.62
C THR A 14 -13.86 -4.55 -16.32
N LYS A 15 -13.80 -4.55 -17.67
CA LYS A 15 -12.69 -3.94 -18.42
C LYS A 15 -12.69 -2.42 -18.32
N ALA A 16 -13.87 -1.79 -18.37
CA ALA A 16 -14.01 -0.35 -18.19
C ALA A 16 -13.71 0.08 -16.74
N PHE A 17 -14.10 -0.74 -15.75
CA PHE A 17 -13.75 -0.54 -14.35
C PHE A 17 -12.24 -0.68 -14.11
N ALA A 18 -11.59 -1.71 -14.67
CA ALA A 18 -10.14 -1.90 -14.57
C ALA A 18 -9.37 -0.68 -15.09
N LYS A 19 -9.76 -0.13 -16.25
CA LYS A 19 -9.16 1.11 -16.79
C LYS A 19 -9.33 2.32 -15.86
N LYS A 20 -10.47 2.44 -15.16
CA LYS A 20 -10.69 3.51 -14.18
C LYS A 20 -9.82 3.34 -12.94
N VAL A 21 -9.63 2.10 -12.48
CA VAL A 21 -8.71 1.79 -11.37
C VAL A 21 -7.26 2.07 -11.78
N ASP A 22 -6.84 1.63 -12.97
CA ASP A 22 -5.47 1.87 -13.48
C ASP A 22 -5.17 3.36 -13.63
N THR A 23 -6.13 4.16 -14.11
CA THR A 23 -5.98 5.61 -14.24
C THR A 23 -5.99 6.34 -12.89
N ALA A 24 -6.74 5.85 -11.90
CA ALA A 24 -6.66 6.38 -10.54
C ALA A 24 -5.33 6.00 -9.89
N ALA A 25 -4.92 4.74 -10.00
CA ALA A 25 -3.65 4.25 -9.48
C ALA A 25 -2.45 4.99 -10.10
N SER A 26 -2.47 5.26 -11.41
CA SER A 26 -1.39 6.00 -12.07
C SER A 26 -1.29 7.46 -11.61
N LYS A 27 -2.42 8.14 -11.36
CA LYS A 27 -2.45 9.50 -10.81
C LYS A 27 -1.84 9.58 -9.42
N HIS A 28 -2.04 8.55 -8.60
CA HIS A 28 -1.55 8.52 -7.22
C HIS A 28 -0.20 7.81 -7.06
N LYS A 29 0.31 7.15 -8.10
CA LYS A 29 1.55 6.36 -8.05
C LYS A 29 2.74 7.18 -7.55
N THR A 30 2.90 8.41 -8.02
CA THR A 30 4.00 9.29 -7.62
C THR A 30 3.91 9.70 -6.16
N ALA A 31 2.71 10.04 -5.67
CA ALA A 31 2.51 10.36 -4.26
C ALA A 31 2.69 9.12 -3.36
N MET A 32 2.31 7.93 -3.82
CA MET A 32 2.57 6.69 -3.10
C MET A 32 4.08 6.37 -3.06
N SER A 33 4.83 6.64 -4.13
CA SER A 33 6.28 6.43 -4.12
C SER A 33 7.00 7.35 -3.13
N THR A 34 6.61 8.63 -3.03
CA THR A 34 7.22 9.54 -2.04
C THR A 34 6.94 9.09 -0.62
N VAL A 35 5.72 8.67 -0.31
CA VAL A 35 5.37 8.12 1.02
C VAL A 35 6.18 6.87 1.33
N VAL A 36 6.40 5.99 0.35
CA VAL A 36 7.24 4.79 0.54
C VAL A 36 8.71 5.15 0.75
N GLU A 37 9.24 6.14 0.03
CA GLU A 37 10.60 6.61 0.21
C GLU A 37 10.81 7.28 1.57
N GLU A 38 9.87 8.13 2.01
CA GLU A 38 9.87 8.73 3.34
C GLU A 38 9.77 7.68 4.45
N ALA A 39 8.91 6.67 4.29
CA ALA A 39 8.81 5.57 5.23
C ALA A 39 10.11 4.75 5.31
N ARG A 40 10.79 4.53 4.19
CA ARG A 40 12.12 3.88 4.16
C ARG A 40 13.17 4.72 4.86
N ALA A 41 13.19 6.03 4.62
CA ALA A 41 14.12 6.94 5.29
C ALA A 41 13.90 6.93 6.82
N LEU A 42 12.64 7.03 7.27
CA LEU A 42 12.29 6.96 8.68
C LEU A 42 12.67 5.61 9.33
N ALA A 43 12.52 4.50 8.60
CA ALA A 43 12.94 3.19 9.09
C ALA A 43 14.47 3.12 9.28
N LEU A 44 15.25 3.63 8.32
CA LEU A 44 16.70 3.70 8.41
C LEU A 44 17.16 4.63 9.55
N ASP A 45 16.49 5.76 9.73
CA ASP A 45 16.75 6.69 10.83
C ASP A 45 16.45 6.05 12.18
N ARG A 46 15.36 5.28 12.29
CA ARG A 46 15.02 4.51 13.50
C ARG A 46 16.10 3.47 13.80
N GLU A 47 16.59 2.74 12.79
CA GLU A 47 17.69 1.79 12.97
C GLU A 47 18.98 2.48 13.43
N ALA A 48 19.31 3.63 12.84
CA ALA A 48 20.48 4.42 13.24
C ALA A 48 20.34 4.94 14.67
N ALA A 49 19.15 5.40 15.07
CA ALA A 49 18.85 5.83 16.43
C ALA A 49 18.98 4.68 17.43
N LEU A 50 18.42 3.50 17.12
CA LEU A 50 18.54 2.31 17.98
C LEU A 50 19.99 1.84 18.13
N LYS A 51 20.84 2.01 17.12
CA LYS A 51 22.29 1.72 17.20
C LYS A 51 23.06 2.67 18.11
N LYS A 52 22.57 3.91 18.31
CA LYS A 52 23.17 4.90 19.22
C LYS A 52 22.83 4.64 20.70
N ILE A 53 21.82 3.83 20.99
CA ILE A 53 21.47 3.45 22.37
C ILE A 53 22.53 2.47 22.87
N ALA A 54 23.32 2.89 23.86
CA ALA A 54 24.38 2.08 24.46
C ALA A 54 23.85 0.93 25.31
N ASP A 55 22.68 1.10 25.93
CA ASP A 55 22.06 0.08 26.77
C ASP A 55 21.21 -0.91 25.93
N PRO A 56 21.55 -2.21 25.92
CA PRO A 56 20.82 -3.22 25.16
C PRO A 56 19.40 -3.49 25.68
N GLN A 57 19.09 -3.20 26.95
CA GLN A 57 17.73 -3.35 27.49
C GLN A 57 16.82 -2.22 27.00
N LEU A 58 17.31 -0.98 27.03
CA LEU A 58 16.58 0.19 26.49
C LEU A 58 16.39 0.11 24.96
N ARG A 59 17.31 -0.53 24.25
CA ARG A 59 17.17 -0.78 22.81
C ARG A 59 16.06 -1.76 22.48
N LYS A 60 15.86 -2.80 23.31
CA LYS A 60 14.79 -3.79 23.13
C LYS A 60 13.41 -3.19 23.38
N SER A 61 13.27 -2.35 24.41
CA SER A 61 12.00 -1.68 24.71
C SER A 61 11.63 -0.61 23.66
N ALA A 62 12.60 0.12 23.11
CA ALA A 62 12.36 1.11 22.05
C ALA A 62 12.10 0.51 20.65
N ALA A 63 12.40 -0.78 20.46
CA ALA A 63 12.15 -1.51 19.22
C ALA A 63 10.75 -2.16 19.17
N GLN A 64 10.10 -2.31 20.33
CA GLN A 64 8.74 -2.83 20.49
C GLN A 64 7.69 -1.75 20.18
#